data_AF-A0A9P6FVA7-F1
#
_entry.id   AF-A0A9P6FVA7-F1
#
_cell.length_a   1.000
_cell.length_b   1.000
_cell.length_c   1.000
_cell.angle_alpha   90.00
_cell.angle_beta   90.00
_cell.angle_gamma   90.00
#
_symmetry.space_group_name_H-M   'P 1'
#
loop_
_entity.id
_entity.type
_entity.pdbx_description
1 polymer ?
#
loop_
_entity_poly.entity_id
_entity_poly.type
_entity_poly.pdbx_seq_one_letter_code
_entity_poly.pdbx_strand_id
1 'polypeptide(L)'
;MLLTGRNGPVFNQQLCQIVQGTGVQFDLMATKPTTVALINDSKETADNTKQTYLKIHTFCTKHDIIYHILFQYPSIQHMQVWDDRPQQIAKFREAGHDWLNSKMLKSFEVIAVEIPHKYLDPDREREMVLAMVDVHNQQVEVEQEGGPFMVAGIGPMPWTRPELEGKGIWNPYETYSPRKRSKIEMINAVQYTGIVFSKPVQALLQGIAIGAHKSHGQPLLELPSSLQDVELSKWVVSHDPHVLLCPGSAPQDYMTSLGGNGAAALVEVIAVGVLDGQIWALEVRPISLESLEADESTHSRIGIVTPNGDIHESIESFWNACAEDVKALSKQKYTVDLYHLANVSPQVPNSVLYITMAHDRFRGARPTDSAKITTWEPVRFSGPWERLILVGKIGKKHLLGMKSRHGQNAVIVRAEVSIANVIKGISSAGGKEPLGGKMLGEMIKKVQKEMEVLSIENKNDNREKITAIVDDLLNRPI
;
A
#
# COMPACT_ATOMS: atom_id res chain seq x y z
N MET A 1 2.43 -2.33 32.38
CA MET A 1 3.76 -2.23 31.72
C MET A 1 3.58 -1.81 30.26
N LEU A 2 4.42 -0.89 29.77
CA LEU A 2 4.57 -0.57 28.35
C LEU A 2 5.86 -1.20 27.81
N LEU A 3 5.76 -1.95 26.72
CA LEU A 3 6.89 -2.66 26.14
C LEU A 3 7.04 -2.31 24.65
N THR A 4 8.12 -1.61 24.29
CA THR A 4 8.28 -1.04 22.95
C THR A 4 9.53 -1.52 22.24
N GLY A 5 9.40 -1.71 20.92
CA GLY A 5 10.52 -2.05 20.04
C GLY A 5 11.42 -0.87 19.66
N ARG A 6 11.15 0.32 20.19
CA ARG A 6 11.93 1.54 19.94
C ARG A 6 13.27 1.47 20.66
N ASN A 7 14.31 1.99 20.01
CA ASN A 7 15.66 2.06 20.56
C ASN A 7 15.67 3.03 21.75
N GLY A 8 15.88 2.49 22.96
CA GLY A 8 15.88 3.23 24.21
C GLY A 8 16.86 4.39 24.23
N PRO A 9 18.17 4.17 23.97
CA PRO A 9 19.17 5.23 23.92
C PRO A 9 18.77 6.45 23.07
N VAL A 10 18.07 6.23 21.96
CA VAL A 10 17.67 7.31 21.04
C VAL A 10 16.33 7.96 21.43
N PHE A 11 15.36 7.17 21.91
CA PHE A 11 13.97 7.60 22.00
C PHE A 11 13.39 7.69 23.42
N ASN A 12 14.16 7.37 24.47
CA ASN A 12 13.62 7.28 25.82
C ASN A 12 12.94 8.58 26.28
N GLN A 13 13.58 9.74 26.06
CA GLN A 13 13.03 11.03 26.47
C GLN A 13 11.72 11.34 25.75
N GLN A 14 11.67 11.14 24.42
CA GLN A 14 10.45 11.39 23.64
C GLN A 14 9.33 10.42 24.02
N LEU A 15 9.66 9.15 24.33
CA LEU A 15 8.67 8.18 24.81
C LEU A 15 8.07 8.60 26.15
N CYS A 16 8.88 9.07 27.10
CA CYS A 16 8.40 9.61 28.36
C CYS A 16 7.45 10.79 28.14
N GLN A 17 7.81 11.73 27.24
CA GLN A 17 6.95 12.88 26.92
C GLN A 17 5.63 12.46 26.29
N ILE A 18 5.64 11.48 25.38
CA ILE A 18 4.42 10.94 24.76
C ILE A 18 3.52 10.32 25.81
N VAL A 19 4.05 9.46 26.68
CA VAL A 19 3.28 8.79 27.74
C VAL A 19 2.71 9.81 28.74
N GLN A 20 3.49 10.82 29.12
CA GLN A 20 3.00 11.90 29.98
C GLN A 20 1.86 12.69 29.32
N GLY A 21 1.99 12.96 28.01
CA GLY A 21 0.96 13.70 27.25
C GLY A 21 -0.34 12.93 27.03
N THR A 22 -0.34 11.59 27.09
CA THR A 22 -1.58 10.80 26.95
C THR A 22 -2.37 10.66 28.24
N GLY A 23 -1.77 11.00 29.39
CA GLY A 23 -2.38 10.78 30.71
C GLY A 23 -2.44 9.31 31.13
N VAL A 24 -1.84 8.39 30.36
CA VAL A 24 -1.78 6.96 30.69
C VAL A 24 -0.60 6.71 31.62
N GLN A 25 -0.84 5.99 32.71
CA GLN A 25 0.20 5.63 33.68
C GLN A 25 0.69 4.20 33.45
N PHE A 26 2.00 4.00 33.47
CA PHE A 26 2.63 2.68 33.42
C PHE A 26 3.63 2.55 34.56
N ASP A 27 3.58 1.44 35.31
CA ASP A 27 4.53 1.16 36.39
C ASP A 27 5.95 0.88 35.86
N LEU A 28 6.02 0.34 34.65
CA LEU A 28 7.26 -0.02 33.97
C LEU A 28 7.13 0.30 32.49
N MET A 29 8.13 1.01 31.97
CA MET A 29 8.33 1.20 30.53
C MET A 29 9.65 0.57 30.12
N ALA A 30 9.57 -0.40 29.23
CA ALA A 30 10.72 -1.16 28.75
C ALA A 30 10.93 -0.88 27.25
N THR A 31 12.14 -0.43 26.91
CA THR A 31 12.55 -0.09 25.56
C THR A 31 13.57 -1.10 25.02
N LYS A 32 13.71 -1.16 23.71
CA LYS A 32 14.73 -1.99 23.08
C LYS A 32 16.12 -1.42 23.36
N PRO A 33 17.07 -2.19 23.94
CA PRO A 33 18.36 -1.64 24.36
C PRO A 33 19.20 -1.18 23.16
N THR A 34 19.17 -1.93 22.07
CA THR A 34 19.82 -1.54 20.82
C THR A 34 19.13 -2.17 19.61
N THR A 35 19.34 -1.61 18.41
CA THR A 35 18.83 -2.21 17.16
C THR A 35 19.82 -3.23 16.63
N VAL A 36 21.09 -2.90 16.71
CA VAL A 36 22.21 -3.77 16.33
C VAL A 36 23.32 -3.68 17.39
N ALA A 37 24.10 -4.75 17.51
CA ALA A 37 25.33 -4.77 18.31
C ALA A 37 26.52 -5.13 17.42
N LEU A 38 27.68 -4.51 17.62
CA LEU A 38 28.88 -4.84 16.86
C LEU A 38 29.45 -6.18 17.37
N ILE A 39 29.73 -7.14 16.48
CA ILE A 39 30.25 -8.47 16.88
C ILE A 39 31.78 -8.46 16.94
N ASN A 40 32.42 -7.91 15.91
CA ASN A 40 33.87 -7.86 15.80
C ASN A 40 34.31 -6.40 15.65
N ASP A 41 34.90 -5.85 16.72
CA ASP A 41 35.71 -4.63 16.67
C ASP A 41 37.17 -5.05 16.38
N SER A 42 37.41 -5.71 15.24
CA SER A 42 38.76 -6.09 14.85
C SER A 42 39.50 -4.84 14.40
N LYS A 43 40.01 -4.08 15.37
CA LYS A 43 40.87 -2.90 15.16
C LYS A 43 42.14 -3.19 14.35
N GLU A 44 42.46 -4.47 14.14
CA GLU A 44 43.66 -4.92 13.44
C GLU A 44 43.55 -4.94 11.91
N THR A 45 42.35 -4.84 11.33
CA THR A 45 42.21 -4.75 9.87
C THR A 45 41.91 -3.31 9.47
N ALA A 46 42.85 -2.67 8.76
CA ALA A 46 42.71 -1.31 8.19
C ALA A 46 41.53 -1.17 7.20
N ASP A 47 40.80 -2.25 6.94
CA ASP A 47 39.63 -2.31 6.07
C ASP A 47 38.34 -2.22 6.91
N ASN A 48 37.89 -0.98 7.16
CA ASN A 48 36.62 -0.68 7.86
C ASN A 48 35.37 -1.27 7.17
N THR A 49 35.50 -1.89 6.00
CA THR A 49 34.36 -2.40 5.22
C THR A 49 33.79 -3.73 5.71
N LYS A 50 34.47 -4.44 6.64
CA LYS A 50 34.06 -5.77 7.11
C LYS A 50 33.41 -5.81 8.49
N GLN A 51 32.83 -4.70 8.93
CA GLN A 51 32.11 -4.69 10.20
C GLN A 51 30.88 -5.60 10.12
N THR A 52 30.77 -6.53 11.07
CA THR A 52 29.62 -7.43 11.20
C THR A 52 28.85 -7.09 12.46
N TYR A 53 27.54 -6.96 12.31
CA TYR A 53 26.62 -6.61 13.37
C TYR A 53 25.67 -7.74 13.68
N LEU A 54 25.23 -7.83 14.93
CA LEU A 54 24.16 -8.67 15.40
C LEU A 54 22.87 -7.85 15.39
N LYS A 55 21.91 -8.22 14.54
CA LYS A 55 20.60 -7.59 14.51
C LYS A 55 19.71 -8.20 15.57
N ILE A 56 19.18 -7.33 16.43
CA ILE A 56 18.25 -7.73 17.49
C ILE A 56 16.85 -7.51 16.96
N HIS A 57 15.99 -8.52 16.94
CA HIS A 57 14.60 -8.29 16.54
C HIS A 57 13.77 -7.76 17.70
N THR A 58 12.74 -6.98 17.38
CA THR A 58 11.85 -6.42 18.41
C THR A 58 11.17 -7.51 19.23
N PHE A 59 10.70 -8.58 18.59
CA PHE A 59 9.96 -9.63 19.28
C PHE A 59 10.80 -10.33 20.36
N CYS A 60 12.04 -10.72 20.06
CA CYS A 60 12.91 -11.37 21.06
C CYS A 60 13.16 -10.45 22.25
N THR A 61 13.47 -9.17 22.02
CA THR A 61 13.61 -8.23 23.14
C THR A 61 12.36 -8.19 24.02
N LYS A 62 11.17 -8.15 23.42
CA LYS A 62 9.93 -8.16 24.19
C LYS A 62 9.74 -9.47 24.96
N HIS A 63 9.93 -10.59 24.26
CA HIS A 63 9.82 -11.94 24.81
C HIS A 63 10.77 -12.14 26.00
N ASP A 64 12.05 -11.76 25.86
CA ASP A 64 13.07 -11.97 26.88
C ASP A 64 12.80 -11.15 28.14
N ILE A 65 12.33 -9.90 27.97
CA ILE A 65 11.92 -9.06 29.10
C ILE A 65 10.74 -9.68 29.84
N ILE A 66 9.72 -10.15 29.12
CA ILE A 66 8.57 -10.82 29.73
C ILE A 66 9.00 -12.11 30.44
N TYR A 67 9.81 -12.92 29.77
CA TYR A 67 10.35 -14.15 30.34
C TYR A 67 11.12 -13.90 31.64
N HIS A 68 11.96 -12.87 31.68
CA HIS A 68 12.69 -12.48 32.91
C HIS A 68 11.75 -12.03 34.03
N ILE A 69 10.72 -11.27 33.71
CA ILE A 69 9.71 -10.86 34.70
C ILE A 69 8.99 -12.08 35.27
N LEU A 70 8.54 -13.01 34.42
CA LEU A 70 7.84 -14.21 34.86
C LEU A 70 8.75 -15.14 35.67
N PHE A 71 10.01 -15.27 35.28
CA PHE A 71 10.99 -16.06 36.01
C PHE A 71 11.34 -15.46 37.38
N GLN A 72 11.53 -14.14 37.45
CA GLN A 72 11.91 -13.44 38.68
C GLN A 72 10.73 -13.27 39.65
N TYR A 73 9.50 -13.17 39.13
CA TYR A 73 8.29 -12.97 39.92
C TYR A 73 7.26 -14.08 39.67
N PRO A 74 7.50 -15.31 40.19
CA PRO A 74 6.57 -16.43 40.03
C PRO A 74 5.16 -16.18 40.59
N SER A 75 4.97 -15.13 41.40
CA SER A 75 3.65 -14.69 41.86
C SER A 75 2.74 -14.17 40.73
N ILE A 76 3.30 -13.83 39.57
CA ILE A 76 2.53 -13.46 38.38
C ILE A 76 1.92 -14.75 37.81
N GLN A 77 0.60 -14.88 37.89
CA GLN A 77 -0.11 -16.08 37.46
C GLN A 77 -0.96 -15.83 36.20
N HIS A 78 -1.24 -14.56 35.88
CA HIS A 78 -2.13 -14.16 34.81
C HIS A 78 -1.49 -13.02 34.03
N MET A 79 -1.53 -13.08 32.71
CA MET A 79 -0.96 -12.04 31.84
C MET A 79 -1.83 -11.82 30.61
N GLN A 80 -2.05 -10.55 30.28
CA GLN A 80 -2.68 -10.11 29.04
C GLN A 80 -1.70 -9.24 28.27
N VAL A 81 -1.60 -9.46 26.95
CA VAL A 81 -0.73 -8.71 26.06
C VAL A 81 -1.58 -8.03 24.99
N TRP A 82 -1.47 -6.71 24.89
CA TRP A 82 -2.05 -5.92 23.80
C TRP A 82 -0.97 -5.62 22.76
N ASP A 83 -1.17 -6.03 21.51
CA ASP A 83 -0.24 -5.75 20.41
C ASP A 83 -1.02 -5.50 19.11
N ASP A 84 -0.46 -4.69 18.22
CA ASP A 84 -1.06 -4.26 16.96
C ASP A 84 -0.56 -5.05 15.75
N ARG A 85 0.54 -5.80 15.90
CA ARG A 85 1.22 -6.43 14.76
C ARG A 85 0.81 -7.90 14.65
N PRO A 86 0.15 -8.33 13.56
CA PRO A 86 -0.31 -9.72 13.40
C PRO A 86 0.81 -10.76 13.60
N GLN A 87 2.01 -10.47 13.09
CA GLN A 87 3.17 -11.37 13.25
C GLN A 87 3.65 -11.44 14.71
N GLN A 88 3.57 -10.36 15.50
CA GLN A 88 3.95 -10.42 16.92
C GLN A 88 2.86 -11.08 17.75
N ILE A 89 1.59 -10.82 17.45
CA ILE A 89 0.44 -11.48 18.08
C ILE A 89 0.57 -13.00 17.93
N ALA A 90 0.82 -13.50 16.72
CA ALA A 90 1.01 -14.93 16.48
C ALA A 90 2.15 -15.52 17.31
N LYS A 91 3.30 -14.85 17.35
CA LYS A 91 4.46 -15.29 18.14
C LYS A 91 4.22 -15.21 19.66
N PHE A 92 3.49 -14.22 20.15
CA PHE A 92 3.12 -14.15 21.56
C PHE A 92 2.13 -15.24 21.94
N ARG A 93 1.20 -15.59 21.04
CA ARG A 93 0.33 -16.75 21.27
C ARG A 93 1.15 -18.01 21.43
N GLU A 94 2.10 -18.28 20.53
CA GLU A 94 3.01 -19.42 20.62
C GLU A 94 3.80 -19.42 21.95
N ALA A 95 4.51 -18.33 22.27
CA ALA A 95 5.25 -18.21 23.53
C ALA A 95 4.35 -18.34 24.77
N GLY A 96 3.12 -17.84 24.69
CA GLY A 96 2.12 -17.98 25.73
C GLY A 96 1.74 -19.43 26.03
N HIS A 97 1.59 -20.27 24.99
CA HIS A 97 1.36 -21.70 25.18
C HIS A 97 2.55 -22.35 25.88
N ASP A 98 3.78 -21.97 25.54
CA ASP A 98 4.98 -22.48 26.19
C ASP A 98 5.05 -22.08 27.68
N TRP A 99 4.68 -20.84 28.02
CA TRP A 99 4.61 -20.37 29.40
C TRP A 99 3.52 -21.08 30.22
N LEU A 100 2.39 -21.41 29.60
CA LEU A 100 1.33 -22.22 30.23
C LEU A 100 1.77 -23.67 30.46
N ASN A 101 2.37 -24.30 29.44
CA ASN A 101 2.84 -25.68 29.51
C ASN A 101 3.96 -25.87 30.55
N SER A 102 4.86 -24.88 30.65
CA SER A 102 5.92 -24.85 31.66
C SER A 102 5.46 -24.40 33.05
N LYS A 103 4.16 -24.11 33.23
CA LYS A 103 3.56 -23.63 34.48
C LYS A 103 4.16 -22.31 35.00
N MET A 104 4.71 -21.48 34.10
CA MET A 104 5.11 -20.10 34.44
C MET A 104 3.89 -19.20 34.62
N LEU A 105 2.78 -19.52 33.94
CA LEU A 105 1.50 -18.83 34.05
C LEU A 105 0.36 -19.84 34.22
N LYS A 106 -0.75 -19.40 34.84
CA LYS A 106 -2.04 -20.09 34.86
C LYS A 106 -2.97 -19.65 33.73
N SER A 107 -2.88 -18.39 33.30
CA SER A 107 -3.59 -17.90 32.12
C SER A 107 -2.77 -16.89 31.34
N PHE A 108 -2.95 -16.91 30.01
CA PHE A 108 -2.30 -15.99 29.08
C PHE A 108 -3.25 -15.64 27.94
N GLU A 109 -3.36 -14.36 27.62
CA GLU A 109 -4.22 -13.87 26.54
C GLU A 109 -3.49 -12.81 25.70
N VAL A 110 -3.69 -12.85 24.38
CA VAL A 110 -3.20 -11.82 23.46
C VAL A 110 -4.38 -11.13 22.78
N ILE A 111 -4.54 -9.85 23.07
CA ILE A 111 -5.59 -8.99 22.55
C ILE A 111 -5.00 -8.22 21.36
N ALA A 112 -5.59 -8.46 20.17
CA ALA A 112 -5.22 -7.74 18.96
C ALA A 112 -5.79 -6.32 19.01
N VAL A 113 -4.92 -5.31 18.88
CA VAL A 113 -5.34 -3.92 18.83
C VAL A 113 -5.36 -3.45 17.38
N GLU A 114 -6.54 -3.16 16.86
CA GLU A 114 -6.67 -2.51 15.57
C GLU A 114 -6.33 -1.03 15.71
N ILE A 115 -5.23 -0.61 15.08
CA ILE A 115 -4.85 0.80 15.05
C ILE A 115 -5.57 1.45 13.87
N PRO A 116 -6.44 2.46 14.10
CA PRO A 116 -6.99 3.22 13.01
C PRO A 116 -5.83 3.90 12.27
N HIS A 117 -5.75 3.67 10.96
CA HIS A 117 -4.72 4.31 10.13
C HIS A 117 -4.91 5.83 10.23
N LYS A 118 -3.92 6.52 10.81
CA LYS A 118 -3.83 7.96 10.78
C LYS A 118 -2.88 8.31 9.64
N TYR A 119 -3.44 8.69 8.51
CA TYR A 119 -2.66 9.25 7.41
C TYR A 119 -2.12 10.61 7.83
N LEU A 120 -0.88 10.90 7.45
CA LEU A 120 -0.35 12.26 7.52
C LEU A 120 -1.04 13.10 6.46
N ASP A 121 -1.03 14.42 6.65
CA ASP A 121 -1.34 15.34 5.55
C ASP A 121 -0.42 15.01 4.36
N PRO A 122 -0.93 14.90 3.11
CA PRO A 122 -0.13 14.45 1.98
C PRO A 122 1.10 15.32 1.68
N ASP A 123 0.99 16.63 1.89
CA ASP A 123 2.12 17.54 1.65
C ASP A 123 3.16 17.38 2.77
N ARG A 124 2.72 17.25 4.02
CA ARG A 124 3.62 16.94 5.14
C ARG A 124 4.30 15.57 5.00
N GLU A 125 3.58 14.55 4.56
CA GLU A 125 4.15 13.22 4.30
C GLU A 125 5.23 13.32 3.22
N ARG A 126 4.93 14.03 2.11
CA ARG A 126 5.88 14.31 1.04
C ARG A 126 7.15 14.97 1.57
N GLU A 127 7.01 16.04 2.35
CA GLU A 127 8.16 16.75 2.94
C GLU A 127 9.01 15.85 3.82
N MET A 128 8.38 15.02 4.66
CA MET A 128 9.08 14.06 5.51
C MET A 128 9.84 13.01 4.68
N VAL A 129 9.23 12.48 3.63
CA VAL A 129 9.89 11.51 2.74
C VAL A 129 11.06 12.16 1.99
N LEU A 130 10.90 13.40 1.50
CA LEU A 130 11.99 14.17 0.88
C LEU A 130 13.16 14.35 1.85
N ALA A 131 12.88 14.78 3.09
CA ALA A 131 13.92 14.93 4.11
C ALA A 131 14.62 13.60 4.42
N MET A 132 13.89 12.48 4.47
CA MET A 132 14.48 11.15 4.66
C MET A 132 15.39 10.75 3.49
N VAL A 133 15.01 11.08 2.25
CA VAL A 133 15.82 10.84 1.05
C VAL A 133 17.09 11.69 1.08
N ASP A 134 16.98 12.95 1.46
CA ASP A 134 18.12 13.86 1.55
C ASP A 134 19.14 13.38 2.59
N VAL A 135 18.68 13.03 3.80
CA VAL A 135 19.54 12.46 4.85
C VAL A 135 20.20 11.15 4.38
N HIS A 136 19.45 10.28 3.70
CA HIS A 136 20.01 9.05 3.12
C HIS A 136 21.08 9.36 2.07
N ASN A 137 20.84 10.32 1.18
CA ASN A 137 21.77 10.68 0.11
C ASN A 137 23.04 11.36 0.63
N GLN A 138 22.94 12.21 1.65
CA GLN A 138 24.10 12.76 2.35
C GLN A 138 24.96 11.64 2.94
N GLN A 139 24.33 10.63 3.55
CA GLN A 139 25.05 9.47 4.05
C GLN A 139 25.71 8.64 2.94
N VAL A 140 25.08 8.53 1.77
CA VAL A 140 25.70 7.88 0.59
C VAL A 140 26.96 8.63 0.15
N GLU A 141 26.96 9.97 0.20
CA GLU A 141 28.13 10.79 -0.16
C GLU A 141 29.29 10.54 0.82
N VAL A 142 29.02 10.55 2.12
CA VAL A 142 30.01 10.21 3.15
C VAL A 142 30.61 8.81 2.92
N GLU A 143 29.78 7.80 2.60
CA GLU A 143 30.26 6.45 2.28
C GLU A 143 31.09 6.38 1.00
N GLN A 144 30.81 7.22 0.00
CA GLN A 144 31.55 7.27 -1.26
C GLN A 144 32.93 7.92 -1.09
N GLU A 145 33.05 8.86 -0.16
CA GLU A 145 34.31 9.52 0.22
C GLU A 145 35.19 8.67 1.16
N GLY A 146 34.77 7.43 1.47
CA GLY A 146 35.48 6.52 2.37
C GLY A 146 35.15 6.72 3.85
N GLY A 147 34.12 7.51 4.16
CA GLY A 147 33.57 7.64 5.50
C GLY A 147 32.88 6.35 6.00
N PRO A 148 32.59 6.26 7.31
CA PRO A 148 32.03 5.05 7.91
C PRO A 148 30.57 4.82 7.48
N PHE A 149 30.15 3.56 7.46
CA PHE A 149 28.74 3.21 7.32
C PHE A 149 27.94 3.72 8.52
N MET A 150 26.92 4.53 8.29
CA MET A 150 25.96 4.84 9.34
C MET A 150 25.10 3.61 9.60
N VAL A 151 25.22 2.99 10.77
CA VAL A 151 24.32 1.93 11.21
C VAL A 151 23.47 2.47 12.36
N ALA A 152 22.17 2.61 12.12
CA ALA A 152 21.27 3.24 13.08
C ALA A 152 21.05 2.35 14.30
N GLY A 153 21.20 2.94 15.48
CA GLY A 153 20.95 2.26 16.76
C GLY A 153 21.95 1.14 17.03
N ILE A 154 23.24 1.42 16.82
CA ILE A 154 24.33 0.65 17.44
C ILE A 154 24.30 0.87 18.95
N GLY A 155 24.54 -0.20 19.69
CA GLY A 155 24.56 -0.18 21.15
C GLY A 155 25.23 -1.43 21.69
N PRO A 156 25.23 -1.60 23.02
CA PRO A 156 25.91 -2.72 23.66
C PRO A 156 25.31 -4.05 23.24
N MET A 157 26.15 -5.08 23.15
CA MET A 157 25.69 -6.45 22.96
C MET A 157 24.70 -6.80 24.07
N PRO A 158 23.49 -7.28 23.75
CA PRO A 158 22.57 -7.76 24.76
C PRO A 158 23.25 -8.91 25.49
N TRP A 159 23.02 -9.00 26.80
CA TRP A 159 23.55 -10.09 27.60
C TRP A 159 22.94 -11.39 27.07
N THR A 160 23.77 -12.25 26.46
CA THR A 160 23.34 -13.58 26.06
C THR A 160 23.09 -14.40 27.32
N ARG A 161 22.13 -15.31 27.26
CA ARG A 161 21.88 -16.30 28.32
C ARG A 161 22.39 -17.66 27.84
N PRO A 162 23.61 -18.08 28.23
CA PRO A 162 24.18 -19.37 27.85
C PRO A 162 23.25 -20.55 28.17
N GLU A 163 22.41 -20.42 29.20
CA GLU A 163 21.43 -21.44 29.60
C GLU A 163 20.24 -21.61 28.64
N LEU A 164 20.07 -20.69 27.67
CA LEU A 164 19.11 -20.82 26.58
C LEU A 164 19.76 -21.35 25.30
N GLU A 165 21.10 -21.39 25.25
CA GLU A 165 21.85 -21.95 24.14
C GLU A 165 21.51 -23.45 23.99
N GLY A 166 21.25 -23.89 22.76
CA GLY A 166 20.90 -25.29 22.46
C GLY A 166 19.47 -25.72 22.81
N LYS A 167 18.65 -24.89 23.48
CA LYS A 167 17.25 -25.25 23.81
C LYS A 167 16.27 -25.16 22.62
N GLY A 168 16.77 -24.87 21.42
CA GLY A 168 15.93 -24.63 20.24
C GLY A 168 15.04 -23.39 20.37
N ILE A 169 15.18 -22.62 21.46
CA ILE A 169 14.54 -21.33 21.65
C ILE A 169 15.23 -20.40 20.65
N TRP A 170 14.52 -20.21 19.53
CA TRP A 170 14.81 -19.35 18.39
C TRP A 170 16.09 -18.51 18.52
N ASN A 171 17.11 -18.77 17.69
CA ASN A 171 18.31 -17.93 17.61
C ASN A 171 17.88 -16.53 17.14
N PRO A 172 17.78 -15.54 18.05
CA PRO A 172 17.05 -14.31 17.82
C PRO A 172 17.89 -13.27 17.07
N TYR A 173 19.02 -13.70 16.52
CA TYR A 173 20.09 -12.86 16.09
C TYR A 173 20.50 -13.19 14.65
N GLU A 174 20.18 -12.27 13.75
CA GLU A 174 20.68 -12.31 12.38
C GLU A 174 21.98 -11.53 12.32
N THR A 175 23.03 -12.12 11.75
CA THR A 175 24.21 -11.34 11.40
C THR A 175 23.88 -10.42 10.22
N TYR A 176 24.37 -9.20 10.29
CA TYR A 176 24.15 -8.16 9.30
C TYR A 176 25.48 -7.47 9.00
N SER A 177 25.91 -7.52 7.75
CA SER A 177 27.01 -6.69 7.25
C SER A 177 26.41 -5.52 6.45
N PRO A 178 26.76 -4.26 6.78
CA PRO A 178 26.29 -3.12 6.02
C PRO A 178 26.67 -3.25 4.56
N ARG A 179 25.75 -2.91 3.67
CA ARG A 179 26.00 -2.85 2.23
C ARG A 179 26.11 -1.39 1.83
N LYS A 180 26.98 -1.11 0.85
CA LYS A 180 27.12 0.23 0.27
C LYS A 180 25.76 0.74 -0.21
N ARG A 181 25.37 1.92 0.26
CA ARG A 181 24.11 2.53 -0.14
C ARG A 181 24.24 3.16 -1.52
N SER A 182 23.12 3.22 -2.23
CA SER A 182 23.00 3.95 -3.49
C SER A 182 22.12 5.17 -3.26
N LYS A 183 22.38 6.26 -4.00
CA LYS A 183 21.52 7.44 -3.97
C LYS A 183 20.08 7.06 -4.33
N ILE A 184 19.13 7.67 -3.64
CA ILE A 184 17.71 7.56 -3.90
C ILE A 184 17.27 8.86 -4.56
N GLU A 185 16.56 8.74 -5.66
CA GLU A 185 15.94 9.85 -6.37
C GLU A 185 14.44 9.75 -6.19
N MET A 186 13.83 10.86 -5.79
CA MET A 186 12.39 10.99 -5.73
C MET A 186 11.90 11.30 -7.13
N ILE A 187 11.12 10.38 -7.68
CA ILE A 187 10.54 10.53 -9.00
C ILE A 187 9.03 10.68 -8.88
N ASN A 188 8.45 11.53 -9.71
CA ASN A 188 7.01 11.56 -9.90
C ASN A 188 6.61 10.33 -10.72
N ALA A 189 6.23 9.26 -10.04
CA ALA A 189 5.70 8.06 -10.68
C ALA A 189 4.22 8.31 -10.99
N VAL A 190 3.81 8.10 -12.24
CA VAL A 190 2.38 8.10 -12.55
C VAL A 190 1.77 6.92 -11.83
N GLN A 191 0.86 7.20 -10.89
CA GLN A 191 0.09 6.21 -10.16
C GLN A 191 -0.99 5.63 -11.06
N TYR A 192 -1.71 6.49 -11.77
CA TYR A 192 -2.70 6.08 -12.75
C TYR A 192 -2.95 7.17 -13.78
N THR A 193 -3.52 6.72 -14.90
CA THR A 193 -4.13 7.57 -15.91
C THR A 193 -5.64 7.40 -15.80
N GLY A 194 -6.37 8.50 -15.78
CA GLY A 194 -7.79 8.49 -15.51
C GLY A 194 -8.49 9.78 -15.88
N ILE A 195 -9.78 9.84 -15.62
CA ILE A 195 -10.56 11.08 -15.70
C ILE A 195 -10.48 11.76 -14.34
N VAL A 196 -9.84 12.92 -14.32
CA VAL A 196 -9.66 13.75 -13.14
C VAL A 196 -10.70 14.87 -13.16
N PHE A 197 -11.42 15.00 -12.06
CA PHE A 197 -12.41 16.05 -11.86
C PHE A 197 -11.78 17.30 -11.22
N SER A 198 -12.35 18.46 -11.49
CA SER A 198 -11.94 19.72 -10.85
C SER A 198 -12.32 19.73 -9.36
N LYS A 199 -11.70 20.62 -8.56
CA LYS A 199 -12.00 20.74 -7.13
C LYS A 199 -13.49 20.96 -6.83
N PRO A 200 -14.25 21.82 -7.58
CA PRO A 200 -15.68 21.96 -7.36
C PRO A 200 -16.47 20.67 -7.59
N VAL A 201 -16.18 19.93 -8.67
CA VAL A 201 -16.82 18.64 -8.95
C VAL A 201 -16.46 17.60 -7.90
N GLN A 202 -15.19 17.58 -7.44
CA GLN A 202 -14.78 16.72 -6.34
C GLN A 202 -15.53 17.05 -5.04
N ALA A 203 -15.71 18.33 -4.71
CA ALA A 203 -16.46 18.77 -3.54
C ALA A 203 -17.95 18.38 -3.65
N LEU A 204 -18.54 18.48 -4.84
CA LEU A 204 -19.89 17.98 -5.12
C LEU A 204 -19.98 16.48 -4.85
N LEU A 205 -19.09 15.68 -5.45
CA LEU A 205 -19.05 14.22 -5.27
C LEU A 205 -18.82 13.84 -3.80
N GLN A 206 -17.95 14.54 -3.08
CA GLN A 206 -17.74 14.34 -1.66
C GLN A 206 -18.99 14.68 -0.84
N GLY A 207 -19.69 15.75 -1.20
CA GLY A 207 -20.95 16.16 -0.59
C GLY A 207 -22.07 15.15 -0.84
N ILE A 208 -22.13 14.54 -2.04
CA ILE A 208 -22.99 13.39 -2.32
C ILE A 208 -22.63 12.25 -1.37
N ALA A 209 -21.33 11.99 -1.18
CA ALA A 209 -20.89 10.82 -0.45
C ALA A 209 -21.26 10.79 1.04
N ILE A 210 -21.37 11.97 1.66
CA ILE A 210 -21.80 12.15 3.05
C ILE A 210 -23.27 12.56 3.20
N GLY A 211 -24.01 12.66 2.09
CA GLY A 211 -25.39 13.17 2.10
C GLY A 211 -25.53 14.65 2.48
N ALA A 212 -24.44 15.43 2.40
CA ALA A 212 -24.44 16.86 2.76
C ALA A 212 -24.91 17.76 1.61
N HIS A 213 -24.71 17.35 0.35
CA HIS A 213 -25.10 18.18 -0.78
C HIS A 213 -26.59 18.03 -1.07
N LYS A 214 -27.35 19.10 -0.80
CA LYS A 214 -28.81 19.11 -0.94
C LYS A 214 -29.25 20.05 -2.07
N SER A 215 -29.87 19.53 -3.12
CA SER A 215 -30.65 20.34 -4.05
C SER A 215 -32.07 20.46 -3.50
N HIS A 216 -32.57 21.68 -3.29
CA HIS A 216 -33.89 21.93 -2.68
C HIS A 216 -34.14 21.18 -1.36
N GLY A 217 -33.09 20.90 -0.57
CA GLY A 217 -33.19 20.18 0.69
C GLY A 217 -33.08 18.65 0.61
N GLN A 218 -32.95 18.06 -0.60
CA GLN A 218 -32.78 16.62 -0.81
C GLN A 218 -31.41 16.28 -1.42
N PRO A 219 -30.82 15.12 -1.05
CA PRO A 219 -29.52 14.71 -1.59
C PRO A 219 -29.58 14.57 -3.12
N LEU A 220 -28.48 14.90 -3.81
CA LEU A 220 -28.42 14.78 -5.28
C LEU A 220 -28.56 13.32 -5.76
N LEU A 221 -28.07 12.37 -4.96
CA LEU A 221 -28.06 10.93 -5.24
C LEU A 221 -28.56 10.18 -4.00
N GLU A 222 -29.40 9.18 -4.18
CA GLU A 222 -29.73 8.24 -3.09
C GLU A 222 -28.51 7.35 -2.77
N LEU A 223 -28.31 7.05 -1.49
CA LEU A 223 -27.31 6.07 -1.07
C LEU A 223 -27.72 4.67 -1.54
N PRO A 224 -26.74 3.78 -1.85
CA PRO A 224 -27.04 2.38 -2.12
C PRO A 224 -27.94 1.78 -1.05
N SER A 225 -28.87 0.91 -1.44
CA SER A 225 -29.86 0.33 -0.52
C SER A 225 -29.19 -0.34 0.70
N SER A 226 -28.06 -1.01 0.47
CA SER A 226 -27.24 -1.65 1.51
C SER A 226 -26.55 -0.70 2.50
N LEU A 227 -26.53 0.61 2.23
CA LEU A 227 -25.95 1.63 3.11
C LEU A 227 -26.98 2.52 3.80
N GLN A 228 -28.28 2.40 3.50
CA GLN A 228 -29.30 3.30 4.06
C GLN A 228 -29.39 3.22 5.59
N ASP A 229 -29.17 2.04 6.18
CA ASP A 229 -29.19 1.81 7.63
C ASP A 229 -27.78 1.79 8.27
N VAL A 230 -26.74 2.11 7.50
CA VAL A 230 -25.35 2.02 7.96
C VAL A 230 -24.91 3.36 8.57
N GLU A 231 -24.22 3.29 9.70
CA GLU A 231 -23.64 4.46 10.35
C GLU A 231 -22.49 5.05 9.52
N LEU A 232 -22.77 6.12 8.76
CA LEU A 232 -21.81 6.77 7.86
C LEU A 232 -20.65 7.47 8.57
N SER A 233 -20.73 7.67 9.90
CA SER A 233 -19.65 8.29 10.70
C SER A 233 -18.32 7.50 10.61
N LYS A 234 -18.40 6.21 10.28
CA LYS A 234 -17.27 5.29 10.13
C LYS A 234 -16.65 5.29 8.73
N TRP A 235 -17.29 5.96 7.77
CA TRP A 235 -16.85 5.99 6.39
C TRP A 235 -15.93 7.18 6.12
N VAL A 236 -14.86 6.93 5.39
CA VAL A 236 -13.90 7.92 4.92
C VAL A 236 -14.17 8.17 3.45
N VAL A 237 -14.60 9.39 3.14
CA VAL A 237 -14.82 9.82 1.76
C VAL A 237 -13.49 9.95 1.02
N SER A 238 -13.49 9.53 -0.24
CA SER A 238 -12.34 9.67 -1.12
C SER A 238 -11.99 11.14 -1.32
N HIS A 239 -10.75 11.50 -0.99
CA HIS A 239 -10.24 12.87 -1.18
C HIS A 239 -10.07 13.26 -2.66
N ASP A 240 -10.01 12.28 -3.56
CA ASP A 240 -9.73 12.49 -4.98
C ASP A 240 -10.56 11.52 -5.82
N PRO A 241 -11.90 11.74 -5.89
CA PRO A 241 -12.76 10.95 -6.76
C PRO A 241 -12.32 11.16 -8.22
N HIS A 242 -12.16 10.07 -8.93
CA HIS A 242 -11.68 10.02 -10.32
C HIS A 242 -12.19 8.73 -10.96
N VAL A 243 -12.11 8.66 -12.29
CA VAL A 243 -12.34 7.42 -13.04
C VAL A 243 -10.99 6.81 -13.40
N LEU A 244 -10.73 5.58 -12.95
CA LEU A 244 -9.48 4.88 -13.28
C LEU A 244 -9.57 4.25 -14.68
N LEU A 245 -8.68 4.65 -15.60
CA LEU A 245 -8.59 4.05 -16.94
C LEU A 245 -7.44 3.05 -17.05
N CYS A 246 -6.27 3.42 -16.53
CA CYS A 246 -5.08 2.56 -16.49
C CYS A 246 -4.37 2.66 -15.14
N PRO A 247 -3.95 1.52 -14.53
CA PRO A 247 -2.94 1.56 -13.49
C PRO A 247 -1.61 2.02 -14.10
N GLY A 248 -1.04 3.10 -13.58
CA GLY A 248 0.18 3.72 -14.09
C GLY A 248 -0.02 4.63 -15.31
N SER A 249 1.08 4.86 -16.05
CA SER A 249 1.05 5.60 -17.31
C SER A 249 0.37 4.78 -18.39
N ALA A 250 -0.67 5.32 -19.00
CA ALA A 250 -1.22 4.79 -20.23
C ALA A 250 -0.16 4.76 -21.36
N PRO A 251 -0.13 3.70 -22.19
CA PRO A 251 0.70 3.64 -23.39
C PRO A 251 0.45 4.84 -24.31
N GLN A 252 1.45 5.28 -25.06
CA GLN A 252 1.35 6.50 -25.88
C GLN A 252 0.23 6.40 -26.94
N ASP A 253 0.05 5.24 -27.56
CA ASP A 253 -1.00 5.01 -28.55
C ASP A 253 -2.39 5.12 -27.92
N TYR A 254 -2.57 4.55 -26.73
CA TYR A 254 -3.82 4.64 -25.97
C TYR A 254 -4.08 6.06 -25.45
N MET A 255 -3.04 6.78 -25.01
CA MET A 255 -3.16 8.20 -24.68
C MET A 255 -3.59 9.03 -25.89
N THR A 256 -3.07 8.71 -27.07
CA THR A 256 -3.44 9.40 -28.32
C THR A 256 -4.89 9.10 -28.68
N SER A 257 -5.36 7.85 -28.52
CA SER A 257 -6.77 7.52 -28.75
C SER A 257 -7.72 8.22 -27.75
N LEU A 258 -7.26 8.50 -26.53
CA LEU A 258 -8.01 9.29 -25.55
C LEU A 258 -8.00 10.80 -25.86
N GLY A 259 -7.33 11.27 -26.91
CA GLY A 259 -7.17 12.70 -27.21
C GLY A 259 -6.03 13.39 -26.45
N GLY A 260 -5.23 12.63 -25.69
CA GLY A 260 -4.09 13.15 -24.94
C GLY A 260 -4.42 13.67 -23.53
N ASN A 261 -3.38 14.12 -22.81
CA ASN A 261 -3.55 14.72 -21.49
C ASN A 261 -4.26 16.08 -21.62
N GLY A 262 -5.28 16.31 -20.79
CA GLY A 262 -6.07 17.52 -20.75
C GLY A 262 -7.33 17.50 -21.61
N ALA A 263 -7.49 16.49 -22.48
CA ALA A 263 -8.70 16.29 -23.27
C ALA A 263 -9.93 16.16 -22.36
N ALA A 264 -11.03 16.79 -22.78
CA ALA A 264 -12.26 16.83 -22.02
C ALA A 264 -12.97 15.47 -22.07
N ALA A 265 -13.45 14.96 -20.94
CA ALA A 265 -14.12 13.66 -20.87
C ALA A 265 -15.49 13.82 -20.22
N LEU A 266 -16.53 13.26 -20.86
CA LEU A 266 -17.88 13.20 -20.32
C LEU A 266 -18.16 11.78 -19.86
N VAL A 267 -18.60 11.64 -18.60
CA VAL A 267 -19.03 10.36 -18.06
C VAL A 267 -20.37 10.48 -17.37
N GLU A 268 -21.28 9.57 -17.69
CA GLU A 268 -22.60 9.46 -17.08
C GLU A 268 -22.55 8.52 -15.88
N VAL A 269 -23.18 8.92 -14.78
CA VAL A 269 -23.39 8.05 -13.62
C VAL A 269 -24.59 7.15 -13.89
N ILE A 270 -24.38 5.83 -13.92
CA ILE A 270 -25.43 4.87 -14.31
C ILE A 270 -25.91 4.00 -13.14
N ALA A 271 -25.05 3.71 -12.17
CA ALA A 271 -25.38 2.85 -11.05
C ALA A 271 -24.54 3.17 -9.81
N VAL A 272 -24.95 2.63 -8.68
CA VAL A 272 -24.24 2.67 -7.40
C VAL A 272 -23.96 1.25 -6.93
N GLY A 273 -22.82 1.04 -6.28
CA GLY A 273 -22.40 -0.31 -5.91
C GLY A 273 -21.68 -0.33 -4.58
N VAL A 274 -21.78 -1.47 -3.88
CA VAL A 274 -21.18 -1.69 -2.56
C VAL A 274 -20.43 -3.01 -2.55
N LEU A 275 -19.20 -3.00 -2.02
CA LEU A 275 -18.41 -4.21 -1.79
C LEU A 275 -18.39 -4.52 -0.29
N ASP A 276 -19.09 -5.58 0.13
CA ASP A 276 -19.07 -6.15 1.48
C ASP A 276 -19.32 -5.14 2.63
N GLY A 277 -20.03 -4.04 2.35
CA GLY A 277 -20.21 -2.92 3.27
C GLY A 277 -18.91 -2.21 3.65
N GLN A 278 -17.85 -2.37 2.85
CA GLN A 278 -16.53 -1.78 3.07
C GLN A 278 -16.21 -0.64 2.11
N ILE A 279 -16.72 -0.70 0.88
CA ILE A 279 -16.51 0.31 -0.15
C ILE A 279 -17.84 0.57 -0.82
N TRP A 280 -18.08 1.82 -1.20
CA TRP A 280 -19.07 2.10 -2.21
C TRP A 280 -18.55 3.03 -3.29
N ALA A 281 -19.10 2.84 -4.48
CA ALA A 281 -18.64 3.47 -5.69
C ALA A 281 -19.82 3.82 -6.61
N LEU A 282 -19.57 4.73 -7.54
CA LEU A 282 -20.45 4.99 -8.68
C LEU A 282 -19.94 4.20 -9.88
N GLU A 283 -20.83 3.52 -10.58
CA GLU A 283 -20.57 3.04 -11.93
C GLU A 283 -20.76 4.19 -12.91
N VAL A 284 -19.81 4.35 -13.82
CA VAL A 284 -19.89 5.40 -14.84
C VAL A 284 -19.71 4.83 -16.23
N ARG A 285 -20.31 5.49 -17.21
CA ARG A 285 -20.19 5.15 -18.63
C ARG A 285 -19.72 6.35 -19.44
N PRO A 286 -18.78 6.18 -20.38
CA PRO A 286 -18.43 7.21 -21.36
C PRO A 286 -19.65 7.66 -22.17
N ILE A 287 -19.77 8.96 -22.41
CA ILE A 287 -20.76 9.53 -23.34
C ILE A 287 -20.04 10.27 -24.46
N SER A 288 -20.49 10.06 -25.69
CA SER A 288 -20.13 10.88 -26.85
C SER A 288 -21.12 12.03 -27.04
N LEU A 289 -20.72 13.11 -27.70
CA LEU A 289 -21.64 14.23 -27.98
C LEU A 289 -22.79 13.80 -28.86
N GLU A 290 -22.54 12.95 -29.86
CA GLU A 290 -23.58 12.48 -30.77
C GLU A 290 -24.64 11.69 -30.00
N SER A 291 -24.22 10.91 -29.01
CA SER A 291 -25.14 10.17 -28.13
C SER A 291 -25.97 11.13 -27.27
N LEU A 292 -25.34 12.21 -26.78
CA LEU A 292 -26.01 13.21 -25.97
C LEU A 292 -27.04 14.00 -26.77
N GLU A 293 -26.70 14.44 -27.99
CA GLU A 293 -27.58 15.16 -28.90
C GLU A 293 -28.73 14.29 -29.42
N ALA A 294 -28.47 13.01 -29.72
CA ALA A 294 -29.53 12.08 -30.12
C ALA A 294 -30.57 11.89 -29.00
N ASP A 295 -30.12 11.89 -27.74
CA ASP A 295 -30.99 11.72 -26.59
C ASP A 295 -31.85 12.96 -26.29
N GLU A 296 -31.53 14.17 -26.77
CA GLU A 296 -32.44 15.33 -26.60
C GLU A 296 -33.83 15.09 -27.22
N SER A 297 -33.90 14.23 -28.24
CA SER A 297 -35.16 13.79 -28.82
C SER A 297 -36.04 12.97 -27.85
N THR A 298 -35.46 12.42 -26.78
CA THR A 298 -36.14 11.54 -25.82
C THR A 298 -36.77 12.26 -24.63
N HIS A 299 -36.67 13.59 -24.55
CA HIS A 299 -37.18 14.42 -23.44
C HIS A 299 -36.65 14.01 -22.04
N SER A 300 -35.58 13.21 -21.97
CA SER A 300 -34.97 12.85 -20.68
C SER A 300 -34.35 14.08 -20.03
N ARG A 301 -34.58 14.25 -18.72
CA ARG A 301 -34.02 15.39 -17.99
C ARG A 301 -32.57 15.09 -17.62
N ILE A 302 -31.64 15.86 -18.17
CA ILE A 302 -30.21 15.68 -17.94
C ILE A 302 -29.68 16.73 -16.95
N GLY A 303 -28.72 16.35 -16.12
CA GLY A 303 -27.92 17.28 -15.32
C GLY A 303 -26.45 17.16 -15.73
N ILE A 304 -25.87 18.20 -16.32
CA ILE A 304 -24.46 18.23 -16.72
C ILE A 304 -23.68 19.07 -15.70
N VAL A 305 -22.78 18.42 -14.96
CA VAL A 305 -21.93 19.08 -13.97
C VAL A 305 -20.66 19.58 -14.65
N THR A 306 -20.49 20.90 -14.73
CA THR A 306 -19.31 21.54 -15.31
C THR A 306 -18.12 21.51 -14.36
N PRO A 307 -16.89 21.77 -14.85
CA PRO A 307 -15.72 21.90 -14.00
C PRO A 307 -15.82 22.99 -12.91
N ASN A 308 -16.71 23.97 -13.06
CA ASN A 308 -16.94 24.99 -12.04
C ASN A 308 -17.87 24.51 -10.92
N GLY A 309 -18.49 23.34 -11.10
CA GLY A 309 -19.44 22.74 -10.16
C GLY A 309 -20.90 23.09 -10.46
N ASP A 310 -21.15 23.90 -11.49
CA ASP A 310 -22.49 24.28 -11.91
C ASP A 310 -23.19 23.12 -12.62
N ILE A 311 -24.50 23.00 -12.42
CA ILE A 311 -25.33 21.95 -13.02
C ILE A 311 -26.21 22.58 -14.09
N HIS A 312 -26.09 22.08 -15.32
CA HIS A 312 -26.84 22.53 -16.48
C HIS A 312 -27.92 21.51 -16.85
N GLU A 313 -29.13 21.97 -17.11
CA GLU A 313 -30.29 21.09 -17.36
C GLU A 313 -30.47 20.70 -18.84
N SER A 314 -29.67 21.27 -19.73
CA SER A 314 -29.70 21.02 -21.17
C SER A 314 -28.31 21.17 -21.80
N ILE A 315 -28.10 20.53 -22.95
CA ILE A 315 -26.84 20.62 -23.71
C ILE A 315 -26.62 22.06 -24.17
N GLU A 316 -27.68 22.73 -24.62
CA GLU A 316 -27.63 24.13 -25.04
C GLU A 316 -27.15 25.05 -23.89
N SER A 317 -27.70 24.90 -22.69
CA SER A 317 -27.29 25.72 -21.54
C SER A 317 -25.84 25.45 -21.13
N PHE A 318 -25.39 24.20 -21.24
CA PHE A 318 -24.01 23.81 -21.02
C PHE A 318 -23.06 24.45 -22.05
N TRP A 319 -23.39 24.39 -23.34
CA TRP A 319 -22.59 25.01 -24.40
C TRP A 319 -22.51 26.52 -24.27
N ASN A 320 -23.62 27.18 -23.97
CA ASN A 320 -23.66 28.62 -23.77
C ASN A 320 -22.73 29.04 -22.61
N ALA A 321 -22.79 28.33 -21.49
CA ALA A 321 -21.90 28.59 -20.36
C ALA A 321 -20.42 28.38 -20.73
N CYS A 322 -20.12 27.32 -21.47
CA CYS A 322 -18.75 27.05 -21.90
C CYS A 322 -18.23 28.08 -22.93
N ALA A 323 -19.10 28.58 -23.82
CA ALA A 323 -18.76 29.64 -24.76
C ALA A 323 -18.51 30.99 -24.07
N GLU A 324 -19.24 31.29 -23.00
CA GLU A 324 -19.00 32.46 -22.14
C GLU A 324 -17.70 32.34 -21.37
N ASP A 325 -17.39 31.16 -20.82
CA ASP A 325 -16.12 30.89 -20.18
C ASP A 325 -14.95 31.12 -21.15
N VAL A 326 -15.02 30.62 -22.40
CA VAL A 326 -13.97 30.85 -23.41
C VAL A 326 -13.71 32.34 -23.66
N LYS A 327 -14.72 33.20 -23.53
CA LYS A 327 -14.56 34.66 -23.63
C LYS A 327 -13.99 35.28 -22.35
N ALA A 328 -14.30 34.74 -21.18
CA ALA A 328 -13.76 35.16 -19.89
C ALA A 328 -12.33 34.64 -19.62
N LEU A 329 -11.87 33.64 -20.39
CA LEU A 329 -10.71 32.78 -20.15
C LEU A 329 -9.30 33.39 -20.32
N SER A 330 -9.15 34.72 -20.34
CA SER A 330 -7.82 35.34 -20.22
C SER A 330 -7.21 35.25 -18.80
N LYS A 331 -7.97 34.80 -17.77
CA LYS A 331 -7.54 34.87 -16.36
C LYS A 331 -7.72 33.62 -15.49
N GLN A 332 -8.36 32.53 -15.94
CA GLN A 332 -8.60 31.35 -15.09
C GLN A 332 -7.82 30.10 -15.50
N LYS A 333 -7.50 29.26 -14.50
CA LYS A 333 -6.56 28.12 -14.58
C LYS A 333 -7.20 26.81 -15.11
N TYR A 334 -8.48 26.81 -15.46
CA TYR A 334 -9.24 25.61 -15.83
C TYR A 334 -9.96 25.75 -17.18
N THR A 335 -9.21 25.67 -18.28
CA THR A 335 -9.80 25.63 -19.64
C THR A 335 -10.17 24.19 -20.01
N VAL A 336 -11.46 23.85 -20.15
CA VAL A 336 -11.84 22.59 -20.80
C VAL A 336 -11.98 22.86 -22.29
N ASP A 337 -11.21 22.14 -23.09
CA ASP A 337 -11.34 22.20 -24.55
C ASP A 337 -12.42 21.21 -24.98
N LEU A 338 -13.65 21.70 -25.12
CA LEU A 338 -14.78 20.89 -25.54
C LEU A 338 -14.79 20.59 -27.04
N TYR A 339 -13.94 21.26 -27.84
CA TYR A 339 -13.75 20.89 -29.24
C TYR A 339 -12.89 19.63 -29.38
N HIS A 340 -12.19 19.23 -28.32
CA HIS A 340 -11.36 18.04 -28.25
C HIS A 340 -11.84 17.10 -27.15
N LEU A 341 -13.00 16.49 -27.38
CA LEU A 341 -13.50 15.45 -26.51
C LEU A 341 -12.68 14.18 -26.61
N ALA A 342 -12.38 13.61 -25.45
CA ALA A 342 -11.72 12.35 -25.28
C ALA A 342 -12.65 11.21 -25.71
N ASN A 343 -12.15 10.31 -26.55
CA ASN A 343 -12.80 9.04 -26.82
C ASN A 343 -12.51 8.07 -25.66
N VAL A 344 -13.24 8.25 -24.55
CA VAL A 344 -13.05 7.44 -23.35
C VAL A 344 -13.51 6.01 -23.63
N SER A 345 -12.55 5.09 -23.68
CA SER A 345 -12.80 3.65 -23.76
C SER A 345 -11.89 2.96 -22.75
N PRO A 346 -12.38 1.98 -21.95
CA PRO A 346 -11.51 1.27 -21.04
C PRO A 346 -10.42 0.51 -21.79
N GLN A 347 -9.20 0.47 -21.24
CA GLN A 347 -8.10 -0.29 -21.86
C GLN A 347 -8.40 -1.80 -21.93
N VAL A 348 -9.10 -2.32 -20.91
CA VAL A 348 -9.58 -3.70 -20.89
C VAL A 348 -11.01 -3.70 -21.42
N PRO A 349 -11.29 -4.41 -22.53
CA PRO A 349 -12.65 -4.52 -23.04
C PRO A 349 -13.60 -5.02 -21.95
N ASN A 350 -14.79 -4.42 -21.86
CA ASN A 350 -15.84 -4.74 -20.90
C ASN A 350 -15.51 -4.48 -19.42
N SER A 351 -14.40 -3.80 -19.09
CA SER A 351 -14.18 -3.40 -17.69
C SER A 351 -15.13 -2.27 -17.30
N VAL A 352 -15.78 -2.41 -16.16
CA VAL A 352 -16.63 -1.39 -15.57
C VAL A 352 -15.77 -0.19 -15.15
N LEU A 353 -16.13 1.01 -15.60
CA LEU A 353 -15.54 2.25 -15.12
C LEU A 353 -16.29 2.70 -13.86
N TYR A 354 -15.54 3.14 -12.86
CA TYR A 354 -16.14 3.52 -11.57
C TYR A 354 -15.43 4.69 -10.91
N ILE A 355 -16.12 5.33 -9.97
CA ILE A 355 -15.60 6.36 -9.06
C ILE A 355 -15.75 5.83 -7.63
N THR A 356 -14.65 5.67 -6.91
CA THR A 356 -14.71 5.30 -5.49
C THR A 356 -15.15 6.50 -4.65
N MET A 357 -16.28 6.38 -3.95
CA MET A 357 -16.88 7.49 -3.21
C MET A 357 -16.43 7.48 -1.75
N ALA A 358 -16.57 6.36 -1.05
CA ALA A 358 -16.07 6.22 0.32
C ALA A 358 -15.70 4.77 0.66
N HIS A 359 -14.96 4.61 1.76
CA HIS A 359 -14.60 3.31 2.32
C HIS A 359 -14.69 3.30 3.85
N ASP A 360 -14.94 2.13 4.44
CA ASP A 360 -14.97 1.92 5.87
C ASP A 360 -13.56 2.08 6.48
N ARG A 361 -13.43 2.98 7.45
CA ARG A 361 -12.16 3.31 8.11
C ARG A 361 -11.54 2.13 8.86
N PHE A 362 -12.37 1.26 9.42
CA PHE A 362 -11.96 0.20 10.34
C PHE A 362 -11.67 -1.09 9.59
N ARG A 363 -12.45 -1.38 8.54
CA ARG A 363 -12.30 -2.63 7.77
C ARG A 363 -11.14 -2.60 6.77
N GLY A 364 -10.59 -1.43 6.49
CA GLY A 364 -9.36 -1.28 5.71
C GLY A 364 -9.52 -1.74 4.26
N ALA A 365 -10.05 -0.87 3.42
CA ALA A 365 -10.28 -1.18 2.01
C ALA A 365 -9.49 -0.23 1.10
N ARG A 366 -9.00 -0.71 -0.05
CA ARG A 366 -8.28 0.14 -1.01
C ARG A 366 -9.26 0.64 -2.07
N PRO A 367 -9.11 1.87 -2.60
CA PRO A 367 -9.97 2.36 -3.67
C PRO A 367 -10.05 1.43 -4.89
N THR A 368 -8.96 0.72 -5.21
CA THR A 368 -8.93 -0.26 -6.32
C THR A 368 -9.82 -1.48 -6.10
N ASP A 369 -10.22 -1.76 -4.86
CA ASP A 369 -11.09 -2.88 -4.57
C ASP A 369 -12.53 -2.63 -5.08
N SER A 370 -12.92 -1.39 -5.41
CA SER A 370 -14.16 -1.06 -6.13
C SER A 370 -14.34 -1.81 -7.45
N ALA A 371 -13.25 -2.23 -8.11
CA ALA A 371 -13.31 -3.07 -9.31
C ALA A 371 -13.90 -4.46 -9.07
N LYS A 372 -14.03 -4.89 -7.81
CA LYS A 372 -14.60 -6.18 -7.41
C LYS A 372 -16.10 -6.14 -7.17
N ILE A 373 -16.73 -4.96 -7.26
CA ILE A 373 -18.18 -4.83 -7.13
C ILE A 373 -18.83 -5.56 -8.31
N THR A 374 -19.61 -6.59 -8.00
CA THR A 374 -20.34 -7.40 -8.98
C THR A 374 -21.82 -7.04 -9.05
N THR A 375 -22.35 -6.38 -8.02
CA THR A 375 -23.76 -6.00 -7.91
C THR A 375 -23.86 -4.48 -7.92
N TRP A 376 -24.52 -3.96 -8.96
CA TRP A 376 -24.74 -2.54 -9.18
C TRP A 376 -26.25 -2.26 -9.19
N GLU A 377 -26.65 -1.27 -8.41
CA GLU A 377 -28.03 -0.81 -8.29
C GLU A 377 -28.22 0.42 -9.20
N PRO A 378 -29.25 0.47 -10.06
CA PRO A 378 -29.51 1.65 -10.88
C PRO A 378 -29.58 2.92 -10.05
N VAL A 379 -28.95 3.98 -10.54
CA VAL A 379 -28.91 5.26 -9.83
C VAL A 379 -30.31 5.85 -9.68
N ARG A 380 -30.59 6.41 -8.49
CA ARG A 380 -31.81 7.19 -8.24
C ARG A 380 -31.40 8.59 -7.83
N PHE A 381 -31.86 9.57 -8.61
CA PHE A 381 -31.66 10.98 -8.32
C PHE A 381 -32.88 11.49 -7.56
N SER A 382 -32.67 12.26 -6.49
CA SER A 382 -33.79 12.91 -5.80
C SER A 382 -34.22 14.23 -6.47
N GLY A 383 -33.48 14.68 -7.48
CA GLY A 383 -33.79 15.89 -8.25
C GLY A 383 -34.68 15.64 -9.46
N PRO A 384 -34.91 16.66 -10.31
CA PRO A 384 -35.68 16.51 -11.54
C PRO A 384 -34.92 15.70 -12.61
N TRP A 385 -33.65 15.41 -12.41
CA TRP A 385 -32.78 14.77 -13.40
C TRP A 385 -32.97 13.25 -13.41
N GLU A 386 -33.01 12.67 -14.60
CA GLU A 386 -32.98 11.23 -14.82
C GLU A 386 -31.55 10.74 -15.09
N ARG A 387 -30.66 11.66 -15.45
CA ARG A 387 -29.27 11.38 -15.86
C ARG A 387 -28.36 12.43 -15.29
N LEU A 388 -27.18 12.03 -14.82
CA LEU A 388 -26.15 12.92 -14.31
C LEU A 388 -24.84 12.68 -15.06
N ILE A 389 -24.35 13.73 -15.71
CA ILE A 389 -23.13 13.71 -16.51
C ILE A 389 -22.07 14.56 -15.83
N LEU A 390 -20.89 14.00 -15.64
CA LEU A 390 -19.75 14.66 -15.03
C LEU A 390 -18.74 15.03 -16.10
N VAL A 391 -18.32 16.30 -16.13
CA VAL A 391 -17.26 16.77 -17.02
C VAL A 391 -15.93 16.73 -16.27
N GLY A 392 -15.01 15.91 -16.79
CA GLY A 392 -13.64 15.79 -16.29
C GLY A 392 -12.61 16.00 -17.39
N LYS A 393 -11.35 15.73 -17.07
CA LYS A 393 -10.26 15.74 -18.06
C LYS A 393 -9.44 14.47 -17.96
N ILE A 394 -8.91 14.02 -19.09
CA ILE A 394 -7.87 12.99 -19.10
C ILE A 394 -6.64 13.54 -18.39
N GLY A 395 -6.24 12.87 -17.32
CA GLY A 395 -5.14 13.30 -16.47
C GLY A 395 -4.34 12.13 -15.95
N LYS A 396 -3.16 12.46 -15.42
CA LYS A 396 -2.29 11.52 -14.72
C LYS A 396 -2.25 11.94 -13.26
N LYS A 397 -2.56 11.01 -12.36
CA LYS A 397 -2.20 11.20 -10.96
C LYS A 397 -0.77 10.75 -10.78
N HIS A 398 0.04 11.64 -10.22
CA HIS A 398 1.39 11.30 -9.82
C HIS A 398 1.41 10.99 -8.33
N LEU A 399 2.06 9.89 -7.98
CA LEU A 399 2.57 9.66 -6.65
C LEU A 399 4.06 9.95 -6.63
N LEU A 400 4.52 10.34 -5.46
CA LEU A 400 5.94 10.33 -5.18
C LEU A 400 6.40 8.89 -5.04
N GLY A 401 7.26 8.47 -5.96
CA GLY A 401 7.96 7.21 -5.89
C GLY A 401 9.42 7.44 -5.53
N MET A 402 10.03 6.44 -4.88
CA MET A 402 11.47 6.39 -4.67
C MET A 402 12.08 5.45 -5.70
N LYS A 403 13.04 5.93 -6.49
CA LYS A 403 13.92 5.06 -7.29
C LYS A 403 15.32 5.13 -6.72
N SER A 404 15.89 3.98 -6.36
CA SER A 404 17.34 3.95 -6.16
C SER A 404 18.01 4.09 -7.52
N ARG A 405 18.98 5.02 -7.65
CA ARG A 405 19.97 5.00 -8.74
C ARG A 405 20.93 3.84 -8.49
N HIS A 406 20.41 2.62 -8.47
CA HIS A 406 21.21 1.54 -8.99
C HIS A 406 21.46 1.95 -10.44
N GLY A 407 22.73 2.13 -10.80
CA GLY A 407 23.13 2.49 -12.16
C GLY A 407 22.42 1.58 -13.16
N GLN A 408 22.40 1.96 -14.43
CA GLN A 408 21.81 1.15 -15.51
C GLN A 408 22.25 -0.34 -15.53
N ASN A 409 23.21 -0.74 -14.69
CA ASN A 409 23.73 -2.10 -14.51
C ASN A 409 23.28 -2.86 -13.25
N ALA A 410 22.40 -2.32 -12.41
CA ALA A 410 21.65 -3.15 -11.47
C ALA A 410 20.16 -3.08 -11.79
N VAL A 411 19.86 -3.49 -13.04
CA VAL A 411 18.78 -4.44 -13.23
C VAL A 411 18.93 -5.45 -12.08
N ILE A 412 18.03 -5.44 -11.09
CA ILE A 412 17.80 -6.67 -10.32
C ILE A 412 17.52 -7.65 -11.44
N VAL A 413 18.51 -8.46 -11.82
CA VAL A 413 18.41 -9.41 -12.92
C VAL A 413 17.23 -10.26 -12.50
N ARG A 414 16.05 -9.90 -13.04
CA ARG A 414 14.85 -10.64 -12.75
C ARG A 414 15.21 -12.00 -13.28
N ALA A 415 15.27 -12.98 -12.38
CA ALA A 415 15.47 -14.36 -12.73
C ALA A 415 14.63 -14.63 -13.98
N GLU A 416 15.31 -14.84 -15.11
CA GLU A 416 14.60 -14.98 -16.39
C GLU A 416 13.85 -16.31 -16.42
N VAL A 417 14.32 -17.27 -15.59
CA VAL A 417 13.71 -18.57 -15.38
C VAL A 417 13.04 -18.62 -14.00
N SER A 418 11.72 -18.82 -14.02
CA SER A 418 10.96 -19.17 -12.81
C SER A 418 11.29 -20.61 -12.39
N ILE A 419 12.20 -20.78 -11.43
CA ILE A 419 12.57 -22.09 -10.87
C ILE A 419 11.32 -22.86 -10.39
N ALA A 420 10.34 -22.15 -9.80
CA ALA A 420 9.08 -22.74 -9.39
C ALA A 420 8.30 -23.36 -10.56
N ASN A 421 8.28 -22.70 -11.72
CA ASN A 421 7.60 -23.22 -12.91
C ASN A 421 8.37 -24.39 -13.53
N VAL A 422 9.71 -24.37 -13.49
CA VAL A 422 10.53 -25.51 -13.93
C VAL A 422 10.25 -26.73 -13.06
N ILE A 423 10.26 -26.58 -11.72
CA ILE A 423 9.92 -27.66 -10.78
C ILE A 423 8.52 -28.22 -11.05
N LYS A 424 7.51 -27.34 -11.18
CA LYS A 424 6.13 -27.78 -11.47
C LYS A 424 6.02 -28.49 -12.82
N GLY A 425 6.72 -28.00 -13.85
CA GLY A 425 6.74 -28.60 -15.18
C GLY A 425 7.29 -30.03 -15.17
N ILE A 426 8.45 -30.24 -14.55
CA ILE A 426 9.08 -31.57 -14.47
C ILE A 426 8.25 -32.51 -13.60
N SER A 427 7.77 -32.06 -12.43
CA SER A 427 6.93 -32.87 -11.54
C SER A 427 5.65 -33.35 -12.23
N SER A 428 5.01 -32.48 -13.02
CA SER A 428 3.76 -32.81 -13.73
C SER A 428 4.02 -33.76 -14.90
N ALA A 429 5.13 -33.61 -15.61
CA ALA A 429 5.50 -34.51 -16.71
C ALA A 429 5.80 -35.94 -16.22
N GLY A 430 6.31 -36.09 -15.00
CA GLY A 430 6.56 -37.39 -14.37
C GLY A 430 5.34 -38.07 -13.76
N GLY A 431 4.13 -37.50 -13.89
CA GLY A 431 2.90 -38.03 -13.29
C GLY A 431 2.87 -37.98 -11.75
N LYS A 432 3.80 -37.25 -11.12
CA LYS A 432 3.82 -37.06 -9.67
C LYS A 432 2.79 -35.98 -9.28
N GLU A 433 2.14 -36.15 -8.12
CA GLU A 433 1.26 -35.12 -7.58
C GLU A 433 1.99 -33.77 -7.44
N PRO A 434 1.29 -32.64 -7.67
CA PRO A 434 1.91 -31.32 -7.57
C PRO A 434 2.46 -31.08 -6.16
N LEU A 435 3.72 -30.64 -6.07
CA LEU A 435 4.37 -30.34 -4.80
C LEU A 435 3.59 -29.28 -4.02
N GLY A 436 3.27 -29.58 -2.76
CA GLY A 436 2.71 -28.62 -1.82
C GLY A 436 3.64 -27.42 -1.60
N GLY A 437 3.07 -26.27 -1.24
CA GLY A 437 3.81 -25.00 -1.16
C GLY A 437 5.08 -25.05 -0.29
N LYS A 438 5.05 -25.80 0.82
CA LYS A 438 6.21 -25.97 1.71
C LYS A 438 7.35 -26.73 1.02
N MET A 439 7.05 -27.90 0.44
CA MET A 439 8.04 -28.71 -0.29
C MET A 439 8.57 -27.97 -1.52
N LEU A 440 7.73 -27.24 -2.24
CA LEU A 440 8.14 -26.41 -3.36
C LEU A 440 9.14 -25.34 -2.91
N GLY A 441 8.89 -24.68 -1.78
CA GLY A 441 9.82 -23.68 -1.21
C GLY A 441 11.16 -24.27 -0.80
N GLU A 442 11.17 -25.47 -0.20
CA GLU A 442 12.40 -26.20 0.14
C GLU A 442 13.17 -26.62 -1.10
N MET A 443 12.49 -27.10 -2.14
CA MET A 443 13.11 -27.51 -3.40
C MET A 443 13.73 -26.31 -4.13
N ILE A 444 13.06 -25.16 -4.17
CA ILE A 444 13.63 -23.92 -4.73
C ILE A 444 14.96 -23.56 -4.06
N LYS A 445 15.04 -23.67 -2.72
CA LYS A 445 16.28 -23.38 -1.98
C LYS A 445 17.40 -24.37 -2.34
N LYS A 446 17.08 -25.66 -2.49
CA LYS A 446 18.07 -26.68 -2.91
C LYS A 446 18.59 -26.40 -4.32
N VAL A 447 17.71 -26.10 -5.27
CA VAL A 447 18.08 -25.74 -6.64
C VAL A 447 18.96 -24.49 -6.66
N GLN A 448 18.59 -23.45 -5.91
CA GLN A 448 19.39 -22.22 -5.81
C GLN A 448 20.78 -22.48 -5.24
N LYS A 449 20.90 -23.33 -4.23
CA LYS A 449 22.19 -23.72 -3.64
C LYS A 449 23.06 -24.48 -4.66
N GLU A 450 22.48 -25.41 -5.42
CA GLU A 450 23.22 -26.16 -6.43
C GLU A 450 23.66 -25.26 -7.59
N MET A 451 22.80 -24.33 -8.02
CA MET A 451 23.14 -23.31 -9.01
C MET A 451 24.32 -22.44 -8.54
N GLU A 452 24.36 -22.06 -7.26
CA GLU A 452 25.48 -21.31 -6.68
C GLU A 452 26.78 -22.14 -6.69
N VAL A 453 26.73 -23.41 -6.28
CA VAL A 453 27.87 -24.34 -6.32
C VAL A 453 28.41 -24.50 -7.75
N LEU A 454 27.53 -24.59 -8.73
CA LEU A 454 27.88 -24.77 -10.15
C LEU A 454 28.14 -23.44 -10.87
N SER A 455 28.05 -22.30 -10.18
CA SER A 455 28.16 -20.95 -10.78
C SER A 455 27.22 -20.73 -11.97
N ILE A 456 25.99 -21.26 -11.90
CA ILE A 456 24.95 -21.10 -12.93
C ILE A 456 24.06 -19.91 -12.60
N GLU A 457 24.10 -18.89 -13.46
CA GLU A 457 23.22 -17.72 -13.36
C GLU A 457 21.77 -18.07 -13.77
N ASN A 458 20.79 -17.46 -13.10
CA ASN A 458 19.37 -17.61 -13.42
C ASN A 458 18.94 -16.78 -14.65
N LYS A 459 19.40 -17.22 -15.83
CA LYS A 459 19.10 -16.65 -17.15
C LYS A 459 18.44 -17.68 -18.06
N ASN A 460 17.69 -17.24 -19.07
CA ASN A 460 17.01 -18.13 -20.02
C ASN A 460 18.01 -19.02 -20.78
N ASP A 461 19.20 -18.51 -21.08
CA ASP A 461 20.28 -19.28 -21.73
C ASP A 461 20.74 -20.49 -20.90
N ASN A 462 20.52 -20.45 -19.58
CA ASN A 462 20.83 -21.55 -18.67
C ASN A 462 19.60 -22.40 -18.32
N ARG A 463 18.45 -22.22 -18.97
CA ARG A 463 17.20 -22.91 -18.62
C ARG A 463 17.34 -24.43 -18.65
N GLU A 464 18.06 -24.99 -19.62
CA GLU A 464 18.31 -26.44 -19.71
C GLU A 464 19.14 -26.94 -18.53
N LYS A 465 20.19 -26.21 -18.14
CA LYS A 465 21.03 -26.55 -16.98
C LYS A 465 20.24 -26.47 -15.68
N ILE A 466 19.39 -25.45 -15.51
CA ILE A 466 18.50 -25.31 -14.35
C ILE A 466 17.49 -26.47 -14.33
N THR A 467 16.96 -26.85 -15.50
CA THR A 467 16.04 -28.00 -15.64
C THR A 467 16.75 -29.31 -15.25
N ALA A 468 18.00 -29.51 -15.65
CA ALA A 468 18.79 -30.67 -15.26
C ALA A 468 19.06 -30.75 -13.75
N ILE A 469 19.36 -29.62 -13.08
CA ILE A 469 19.49 -29.57 -11.62
C ILE A 469 18.19 -29.97 -10.93
N VAL A 470 17.05 -29.45 -11.43
CA VAL A 470 15.74 -29.76 -10.86
C VAL A 470 15.40 -31.24 -11.03
N ASP A 471 15.65 -31.81 -12.22
CA ASP A 471 15.40 -33.22 -12.49
C ASP A 471 16.27 -34.14 -11.61
N ASP A 472 17.56 -33.84 -11.50
CA ASP A 472 18.49 -34.57 -10.61
C ASP A 472 18.02 -34.52 -9.14
N LEU A 473 17.68 -33.32 -8.63
CA LEU A 473 17.19 -33.17 -7.26
C LEU A 473 15.85 -33.86 -6.99
N LEU A 474 14.98 -34.01 -8.00
CA LEU A 474 13.69 -34.72 -7.88
C LEU A 474 13.83 -36.25 -7.96
N ASN A 475 14.93 -36.74 -8.53
CA ASN A 475 15.20 -38.16 -8.74
C ASN A 475 16.22 -38.73 -7.74
N ARG A 476 16.95 -37.89 -7.00
CA ARG A 476 17.79 -38.33 -5.88
C ARG A 476 16.91 -39.01 -4.80
N PRO A 477 17.22 -40.26 -4.39
CA PRO A 477 16.52 -40.89 -3.28
C PRO A 477 16.72 -40.06 -2.01
N ILE A 478 15.61 -39.83 -1.29
CA ILE A 478 15.58 -39.03 -0.04
C ILE A 478 16.37 -39.74 1.06
#